data_AF-A0AAJ1FVY3-F1
#
_entry.id   AF-A0AAJ1FVY3-F1
#
_cell.length_a   1.000
_cell.length_b   1.000
_cell.length_c   1.000
_cell.angle_alpha   90.00
_cell.angle_beta   90.00
_cell.angle_gamma   90.00
#
_symmetry.space_group_name_H-M   'P 1'
#
loop_
_entity.id
_entity.type
_entity.pdbx_description
1 polymer ?
#
loop_
_entity_poly.entity_id
_entity_poly.type
_entity_poly.pdbx_seq_one_letter_code
_entity_poly.pdbx_strand_id
1 'polypeptide(L)'
;MFIGAAILNNLIYRSKSAVESFGSNIFHIIIPYVFEEERIYNVTSLEEWCVQLKNRSCTNFPFRFSTIEGVDQFPGKSGSVIYRILQRKFFSRYMGLKPADIENADKSIKCVVFFDDMLGTSDQFTSFVNQYLKSRPDIKFVYIPLVAHQDGLDAMVRNFPDIIINPVEILNHENSFFSSENLLFKGRVTPDEAINLYNDLCKRKNIKAKKVHGHGDMALTYSFSDSTPNNNIPLLWYDSPEWSALLTR
;
A
#
# COMPACT_ATOMS: atom_id res chain seq x y z
N MET A 1 22.06 9.75 21.53
CA MET A 1 22.16 10.38 20.20
C MET A 1 22.10 9.37 19.02
N PHE A 2 21.96 8.05 19.27
CA PHE A 2 22.12 7.01 18.24
C PHE A 2 20.84 6.67 17.45
N ILE A 3 19.69 6.52 18.13
CA ILE A 3 18.42 6.11 17.49
C ILE A 3 17.90 7.14 16.48
N GLY A 4 17.96 8.44 16.78
CA GLY A 4 17.48 9.48 15.86
C GLY A 4 18.25 9.50 14.53
N ALA A 5 19.58 9.37 14.58
CA ALA A 5 20.40 9.28 13.38
C ALA A 5 20.11 7.98 12.59
N ALA A 6 19.88 6.87 13.29
CA ALA A 6 19.52 5.61 12.64
C ALA A 6 18.16 5.69 11.94
N ILE A 7 17.20 6.39 12.54
CA ILE A 7 15.87 6.63 11.94
C ILE A 7 16.04 7.44 10.65
N LEU A 8 16.77 8.55 10.71
CA LEU A 8 17.00 9.38 9.52
C LEU A 8 17.71 8.61 8.40
N ASN A 9 18.67 7.75 8.75
CA ASN A 9 19.39 6.94 7.77
C ASN A 9 18.50 5.90 7.07
N ASN A 10 17.49 5.37 7.74
CA ASN A 10 16.61 4.33 7.19
C ASN A 10 15.25 4.88 6.74
N LEU A 11 15.01 6.18 6.92
CA LEU A 11 13.75 6.80 6.55
C LEU A 11 13.59 6.81 5.03
N ILE A 12 12.64 6.03 4.54
CA ILE A 12 12.18 6.05 3.17
C ILE A 12 10.96 6.97 3.13
N TYR A 13 11.14 8.18 2.60
CA TYR A 13 10.06 9.16 2.46
C TYR A 13 9.65 9.30 0.99
N ARG A 14 8.36 9.14 0.70
CA ARG A 14 7.78 9.36 -0.62
C ARG A 14 6.98 10.64 -0.63
N SER A 15 7.49 11.63 -1.36
CA SER A 15 6.78 12.86 -1.61
C SER A 15 5.54 12.63 -2.50
N LYS A 16 4.67 13.62 -2.58
CA LYS A 16 3.54 13.63 -3.52
C LYS A 16 3.97 13.41 -4.97
N SER A 17 5.11 13.98 -5.36
CA SER A 17 5.69 13.77 -6.70
C SER A 17 6.10 12.30 -6.91
N ALA A 18 6.62 11.63 -5.88
CA ALA A 18 6.95 10.21 -5.97
C ALA A 18 5.69 9.35 -6.14
N VAL A 19 4.61 9.65 -5.39
CA VAL A 19 3.31 8.98 -5.55
C VAL A 19 2.74 9.20 -6.96
N GLU A 20 2.90 10.40 -7.52
CA GLU A 20 2.50 10.67 -8.91
C GLU A 20 3.34 9.87 -9.92
N SER A 21 4.64 9.71 -9.69
CA SER A 21 5.49 8.85 -10.51
C SER A 21 5.10 7.37 -10.39
N PHE A 22 4.71 6.90 -9.20
CA PHE A 22 4.13 5.57 -9.02
C PHE A 22 2.84 5.43 -9.82
N GLY A 23 1.96 6.44 -9.79
CA GLY A 23 0.78 6.47 -10.66
C GLY A 23 1.13 6.37 -12.14
N SER A 24 2.16 7.07 -12.62
CA SER A 24 2.60 6.94 -14.01
C SER A 24 3.10 5.52 -14.33
N ASN A 25 3.85 4.88 -13.44
CA ASN A 25 4.24 3.48 -13.59
C ASN A 25 3.01 2.56 -13.67
N ILE A 26 2.05 2.74 -12.76
CA ILE A 26 0.81 1.97 -12.72
C ILE A 26 0.03 2.08 -14.02
N PHE A 27 -0.23 3.29 -14.49
CA PHE A 27 -1.13 3.52 -15.63
C PHE A 27 -0.45 3.36 -16.99
N HIS A 28 0.87 3.53 -17.09
CA HIS A 28 1.57 3.42 -18.37
C HIS A 28 2.29 2.08 -18.57
N ILE A 29 2.53 1.32 -17.50
CA ILE A 29 3.30 0.08 -17.56
C ILE A 29 2.51 -1.08 -16.95
N ILE A 30 2.20 -1.02 -15.65
CA ILE A 30 1.63 -2.17 -14.91
C ILE A 30 0.26 -2.56 -15.46
N ILE A 31 -0.69 -1.61 -15.54
CA ILE A 31 -2.04 -1.90 -15.99
C ILE A 31 -2.07 -2.36 -17.46
N PRO A 32 -1.42 -1.66 -18.41
CA PRO A 32 -1.34 -2.14 -19.80
C PRO A 32 -0.79 -3.56 -19.90
N TYR A 33 0.31 -3.86 -19.21
CA TYR A 33 0.91 -5.19 -19.19
C TYR A 33 -0.05 -6.25 -18.65
N VAL A 34 -0.63 -6.03 -17.47
CA VAL A 34 -1.58 -6.97 -16.86
C VAL A 34 -2.81 -7.18 -17.74
N PHE A 35 -3.32 -6.12 -18.37
CA PHE A 35 -4.50 -6.22 -19.21
C PHE A 35 -4.23 -6.97 -20.52
N GLU A 36 -3.03 -6.87 -21.08
CA GLU A 36 -2.61 -7.64 -22.24
C GLU A 36 -2.43 -9.12 -21.89
N GLU A 37 -1.67 -9.42 -20.84
CA GLU A 37 -1.41 -10.79 -20.37
C GLU A 37 -2.71 -11.55 -20.04
N GLU A 38 -3.63 -10.89 -19.33
CA GLU A 38 -4.92 -11.48 -18.94
C GLU A 38 -6.02 -11.31 -19.99
N ARG A 39 -5.71 -10.70 -21.15
CA ARG A 39 -6.65 -10.46 -22.26
C ARG A 39 -7.91 -9.70 -21.82
N ILE A 40 -7.75 -8.74 -20.92
CA ILE A 40 -8.84 -7.89 -20.39
C ILE A 40 -9.17 -6.76 -21.37
N TYR A 41 -8.15 -6.01 -21.78
CA TYR A 41 -8.26 -4.85 -22.66
C TYR A 41 -6.92 -4.59 -23.36
N ASN A 42 -6.96 -4.30 -24.67
CA ASN A 42 -5.74 -4.04 -25.43
C ASN A 42 -5.42 -2.54 -25.46
N VAL A 43 -4.25 -2.16 -24.95
CA VAL A 43 -3.76 -0.77 -24.97
C VAL A 43 -2.80 -0.59 -26.15
N THR A 44 -3.32 -0.09 -27.27
CA THR A 44 -2.54 0.11 -28.50
C THR A 44 -1.70 1.38 -28.53
N SER A 45 -2.14 2.41 -27.80
CA SER A 45 -1.47 3.71 -27.72
C SER A 45 -1.60 4.27 -26.31
N LEU A 46 -0.47 4.63 -25.70
CA LEU A 46 -0.45 5.26 -24.37
C LEU A 46 -1.11 6.64 -24.37
N GLU A 47 -1.02 7.38 -25.48
CA GLU A 47 -1.65 8.69 -25.61
C GLU A 47 -3.18 8.55 -25.66
N GLU A 48 -3.69 7.66 -26.52
CA GLU A 48 -5.12 7.38 -26.60
C GLU A 48 -5.66 6.81 -25.30
N TRP A 49 -4.92 5.90 -24.66
CA TRP A 49 -5.24 5.34 -23.36
C TRP A 49 -5.46 6.40 -22.29
N CYS A 50 -4.50 7.33 -22.13
CA CYS A 50 -4.59 8.43 -21.17
C CYS A 50 -5.82 9.31 -21.42
N VAL A 51 -6.14 9.58 -22.69
CA VAL A 51 -7.31 10.37 -23.09
C VAL A 51 -8.60 9.60 -22.78
N GLN A 52 -8.68 8.33 -23.18
CA GLN A 52 -9.88 7.51 -23.01
C GLN A 52 -10.22 7.27 -21.53
N LEU A 53 -9.22 7.06 -20.68
CA LEU A 53 -9.43 6.91 -19.23
C LEU A 53 -10.09 8.14 -18.59
N LYS A 54 -9.93 9.33 -19.17
CA LYS A 54 -10.50 10.59 -18.66
C LYS A 54 -11.83 10.95 -19.33
N ASN A 55 -12.09 10.45 -20.53
CA ASN A 55 -13.30 10.73 -21.29
C ASN A 55 -14.54 10.02 -20.72
N ARG A 56 -15.74 10.52 -21.04
CA ARG A 56 -17.00 9.89 -20.60
C ARG A 56 -17.22 8.49 -21.16
N SER A 57 -16.61 8.15 -22.29
CA SER A 57 -16.69 6.81 -22.90
C SER A 57 -15.99 5.72 -22.07
N CYS A 58 -15.20 6.10 -21.05
CA CYS A 58 -14.53 5.16 -20.16
C CYS A 58 -15.50 4.16 -19.48
N THR A 59 -16.78 4.51 -19.32
CA THR A 59 -17.80 3.61 -18.76
C THR A 59 -18.02 2.35 -19.60
N ASN A 60 -17.64 2.37 -20.88
CA ASN A 60 -17.77 1.20 -21.77
C ASN A 60 -16.63 0.20 -21.60
N PHE A 61 -15.60 0.53 -20.82
CA PHE A 61 -14.50 -0.38 -20.58
C PHE A 61 -14.91 -1.58 -19.73
N PRO A 62 -14.31 -2.76 -19.97
CA PRO A 62 -14.60 -3.98 -19.23
C PRO A 62 -13.92 -4.01 -17.86
N PHE A 63 -13.42 -2.88 -17.35
CA PHE A 63 -12.72 -2.83 -16.07
C PHE A 63 -13.11 -1.60 -15.25
N ARG A 64 -12.94 -1.70 -13.93
CA ARG A 64 -13.17 -0.61 -12.97
C ARG A 64 -12.03 -0.50 -11.97
N PHE A 65 -11.91 0.68 -11.35
CA PHE A 65 -10.96 0.96 -10.29
C PHE A 65 -11.64 1.02 -8.94
N SER A 66 -10.96 0.52 -7.92
CA SER A 66 -11.50 0.48 -6.56
C SER A 66 -10.39 0.64 -5.51
N THR A 67 -10.81 0.69 -4.25
CA THR A 67 -9.96 0.73 -3.06
C THR A 67 -10.31 -0.43 -2.15
N ILE A 68 -9.40 -0.77 -1.24
CA ILE A 68 -9.70 -1.68 -0.15
C ILE A 68 -10.30 -0.85 0.98
N GLU A 69 -11.62 -0.92 1.13
CA GLU A 69 -12.39 -0.21 2.15
C GLU A 69 -13.42 -1.17 2.78
N GLY A 70 -13.91 -0.81 3.98
CA GLY A 70 -15.04 -1.50 4.62
C GLY A 70 -14.69 -2.77 5.42
N VAL A 71 -13.41 -3.09 5.57
CA VAL A 71 -12.92 -4.25 6.34
C VAL A 71 -12.76 -3.92 7.83
N ASP A 72 -12.34 -2.70 8.14
CA ASP A 72 -12.20 -2.19 9.50
C ASP A 72 -13.27 -1.12 9.78
N GLN A 73 -13.79 -1.08 11.02
CA GLN A 73 -14.75 -0.05 11.48
C GLN A 73 -14.18 1.38 11.49
N PHE A 74 -12.94 1.58 11.05
CA PHE A 74 -12.32 2.89 10.87
C PHE A 74 -12.37 3.28 9.38
N PRO A 75 -13.41 4.01 8.94
CA PRO A 75 -13.52 4.44 7.56
C PRO A 75 -12.36 5.35 7.19
N GLY A 76 -11.65 4.99 6.11
CA GLY A 76 -10.74 5.83 5.33
C GLY A 76 -9.58 6.45 6.10
N LYS A 77 -8.34 6.02 5.84
CA LYS A 77 -7.17 6.86 6.15
C LYS A 77 -6.15 6.96 5.02
N SER A 78 -5.63 5.86 4.46
CA SER A 78 -4.51 5.93 3.50
C SER A 78 -4.88 5.52 2.06
N GLY A 79 -5.47 4.34 1.84
CA GLY A 79 -5.79 3.84 0.50
C GLY A 79 -6.74 4.75 -0.30
N SER A 80 -7.73 5.36 0.36
CA SER A 80 -8.66 6.31 -0.28
C SER A 80 -8.01 7.65 -0.66
N VAL A 81 -6.95 8.06 0.04
CA VAL A 81 -6.14 9.23 -0.29
C VAL A 81 -5.34 8.95 -1.56
N ILE A 82 -4.66 7.80 -1.61
CA ILE A 82 -3.92 7.35 -2.80
C ILE A 82 -4.85 7.24 -4.01
N TYR A 83 -5.99 6.58 -3.87
CA TYR A 83 -6.97 6.47 -4.94
C TYR A 83 -7.44 7.83 -5.46
N ARG A 84 -7.65 8.80 -4.57
CA ARG A 84 -8.04 10.16 -4.97
C ARG A 84 -6.93 10.87 -5.73
N ILE A 85 -5.68 10.69 -5.33
CA ILE A 85 -4.51 11.24 -6.05
C ILE A 85 -4.44 10.63 -7.45
N LEU A 86 -4.54 9.30 -7.54
CA LEU A 86 -4.51 8.57 -8.81
C LEU A 86 -5.68 8.97 -9.71
N GLN A 87 -6.91 9.00 -9.19
CA GLN A 87 -8.10 9.41 -9.92
C GLN A 87 -7.94 10.81 -10.50
N ARG A 88 -7.58 11.80 -9.68
CA ARG A 88 -7.44 13.19 -10.15
C ARG A 88 -6.46 13.32 -11.31
N LYS A 89 -5.42 12.48 -11.36
CA LYS A 89 -4.36 12.58 -12.36
C LYS A 89 -4.56 11.66 -13.57
N PHE A 90 -5.09 10.45 -13.40
CA PHE A 90 -5.02 9.40 -14.41
C PHE A 90 -6.36 8.94 -14.98
N PHE A 91 -7.46 9.02 -14.23
CA PHE A 91 -8.73 8.44 -14.70
C PHE A 91 -9.98 9.17 -14.22
N SER A 92 -11.06 9.03 -14.97
CA SER A 92 -12.33 9.68 -14.66
C SER A 92 -13.00 9.09 -13.43
N ARG A 93 -13.70 9.91 -12.65
CA ARG A 93 -14.47 9.44 -11.48
C ARG A 93 -15.51 8.36 -11.80
N TYR A 94 -15.94 8.28 -13.06
CA TYR A 94 -16.92 7.28 -13.54
C TYR A 94 -16.35 5.86 -13.66
N MET A 95 -15.03 5.71 -13.56
CA MET A 95 -14.37 4.40 -13.53
C MET A 95 -14.36 3.75 -12.15
N GLY A 96 -14.80 4.47 -11.11
CA GLY A 96 -14.82 3.96 -9.75
C GLY A 96 -15.93 2.93 -9.53
N LEU A 97 -15.60 1.86 -8.83
CA LEU A 97 -16.53 0.87 -8.31
C LEU A 97 -16.27 0.70 -6.81
N LYS A 98 -17.29 0.83 -5.97
CA LYS A 98 -17.11 0.61 -4.53
C LYS A 98 -17.10 -0.90 -4.23
N PRO A 99 -16.38 -1.34 -3.19
CA PRO A 99 -16.36 -2.76 -2.81
C PRO A 99 -17.74 -3.39 -2.63
N ALA A 100 -18.66 -2.68 -1.98
CA ALA A 100 -20.03 -3.14 -1.75
C ALA A 100 -20.86 -3.32 -3.04
N ASP A 101 -20.45 -2.67 -4.13
CA ASP A 101 -21.16 -2.74 -5.42
C ASP A 101 -20.60 -3.84 -6.34
N ILE A 102 -19.51 -4.52 -5.95
CA ILE A 102 -18.84 -5.55 -6.77
C ILE A 102 -19.78 -6.72 -7.08
N GLU A 103 -20.51 -7.21 -6.08
CA GLU A 103 -21.46 -8.32 -6.25
C GLU A 103 -22.48 -8.01 -7.35
N ASN A 104 -22.97 -6.76 -7.37
CA ASN A 104 -23.99 -6.28 -8.31
C ASN A 104 -23.40 -5.62 -9.57
N ALA A 105 -22.09 -5.70 -9.79
CA ALA A 105 -21.44 -5.07 -10.93
C ALA A 105 -21.98 -5.64 -12.26
N ASP A 106 -22.10 -4.77 -13.27
CA ASP A 106 -22.56 -5.15 -14.61
C ASP A 106 -21.73 -6.32 -15.19
N LYS A 107 -22.38 -7.24 -15.91
CA LYS A 107 -21.72 -8.42 -16.52
C LYS A 107 -20.68 -8.07 -17.58
N SER A 108 -20.70 -6.85 -18.11
CA SER A 108 -19.66 -6.34 -19.01
C SER A 108 -18.33 -6.07 -18.30
N ILE A 109 -18.33 -5.91 -16.98
CA ILE A 109 -17.13 -5.74 -16.18
C ILE A 109 -16.47 -7.12 -15.99
N LYS A 110 -15.28 -7.25 -16.57
CA LYS A 110 -14.43 -8.45 -16.52
C LYS A 110 -13.29 -8.33 -15.51
N CYS A 111 -12.96 -7.10 -15.08
CA CYS A 111 -11.84 -6.87 -14.17
C CYS A 111 -12.12 -5.73 -13.17
N VAL A 112 -11.65 -5.88 -11.94
CA VAL A 112 -11.56 -4.78 -10.96
C VAL A 112 -10.13 -4.67 -10.48
N VAL A 113 -9.57 -3.45 -10.57
CA VAL A 113 -8.22 -3.12 -10.14
C VAL A 113 -8.29 -2.33 -8.83
N PHE A 114 -7.66 -2.84 -7.78
CA PHE A 114 -7.62 -2.24 -6.45
C PHE A 114 -6.30 -1.49 -6.23
N PHE A 115 -6.42 -0.28 -5.68
CA PHE A 115 -5.28 0.52 -5.24
C PHE A 115 -5.26 0.63 -3.72
N ASP A 116 -4.05 0.61 -3.16
CA ASP A 116 -3.81 0.72 -1.73
C ASP A 116 -2.43 1.34 -1.46
N ASP A 117 -2.21 1.86 -0.26
CA ASP A 117 -0.93 2.48 0.08
C ASP A 117 0.14 1.43 0.40
N MET A 118 -0.21 0.43 1.20
CA MET A 118 0.75 -0.59 1.62
C MET A 118 0.12 -1.96 1.90
N LEU A 119 0.70 -3.01 1.32
CA LEU A 119 0.48 -4.40 1.72
C LEU A 119 1.50 -4.81 2.79
N GLY A 120 1.04 -4.88 4.04
CA GLY A 120 1.78 -5.40 5.20
C GLY A 120 1.66 -6.93 5.33
N THR A 121 0.94 -7.42 6.35
CA THR A 121 0.80 -8.86 6.67
C THR A 121 -0.23 -9.60 5.83
N SER A 122 -0.97 -8.90 4.95
CA SER A 122 -2.12 -9.39 4.17
C SER A 122 -3.44 -9.64 4.93
N ASP A 123 -3.51 -9.42 6.24
CA ASP A 123 -4.72 -9.73 7.04
C ASP A 123 -5.97 -8.95 6.59
N GLN A 124 -5.79 -7.65 6.33
CA GLN A 124 -6.87 -6.78 5.85
C GLN A 124 -7.35 -7.21 4.46
N PHE A 125 -6.42 -7.52 3.56
CA PHE A 125 -6.76 -7.99 2.22
C PHE A 125 -7.48 -9.35 2.27
N THR A 126 -7.00 -10.28 3.10
CA THR A 126 -7.62 -11.59 3.29
C THR A 126 -9.09 -11.45 3.69
N SER A 127 -9.37 -10.57 4.64
CA SER A 127 -10.73 -10.27 5.08
C SER A 127 -11.57 -9.64 3.96
N PHE A 128 -10.97 -8.72 3.19
CA PHE A 128 -11.61 -8.10 2.02
C PHE A 128 -12.04 -9.11 0.95
N VAL A 129 -11.15 -10.04 0.57
CA VAL A 129 -11.44 -11.08 -0.44
C VAL A 129 -12.63 -11.92 0.00
N ASN A 130 -12.58 -12.39 1.25
CA ASN A 130 -13.61 -13.24 1.83
C ASN A 130 -14.98 -12.55 1.86
N GLN A 131 -14.99 -11.23 2.05
CA GLN A 131 -16.22 -10.45 2.16
C GLN A 131 -16.80 -10.04 0.80
N TYR A 132 -15.98 -9.60 -0.16
CA TYR A 132 -16.47 -8.90 -1.35
C TYR A 132 -16.22 -9.61 -2.67
N LEU A 133 -15.19 -10.46 -2.77
CA LEU A 133 -14.72 -10.93 -4.09
C LEU A 133 -15.22 -12.33 -4.44
N LYS A 134 -15.49 -13.17 -3.42
CA LYS A 134 -15.89 -14.58 -3.61
C LYS A 134 -17.18 -14.78 -4.41
N SER A 135 -18.09 -13.81 -4.42
CA SER A 135 -19.37 -13.90 -5.12
C SER A 135 -19.26 -13.71 -6.64
N ARG A 136 -18.11 -13.26 -7.15
CA ARG A 136 -17.90 -12.91 -8.57
C ARG A 136 -16.67 -13.60 -9.17
N PRO A 137 -16.68 -14.93 -9.32
CA PRO A 137 -15.59 -15.67 -9.95
C PRO A 137 -15.43 -15.37 -11.45
N ASP A 138 -16.42 -14.72 -12.06
CA ASP A 138 -16.38 -14.23 -13.44
C ASP A 138 -15.49 -12.99 -13.62
N ILE A 139 -15.14 -12.30 -12.53
CA ILE A 139 -14.33 -11.09 -12.54
C ILE A 139 -12.88 -11.43 -12.16
N LYS A 140 -11.94 -10.92 -12.95
CA LYS A 140 -10.51 -10.88 -12.59
C LYS A 140 -10.24 -9.77 -11.58
N PHE A 141 -9.46 -10.07 -10.56
CA PHE A 141 -9.08 -9.10 -9.54
C PHE A 141 -7.58 -8.82 -9.62
N VAL A 142 -7.24 -7.54 -9.76
CA VAL A 142 -5.86 -7.06 -9.77
C VAL A 142 -5.65 -6.17 -8.55
N TYR A 143 -4.60 -6.39 -7.80
CA TYR A 143 -4.24 -5.61 -6.62
C TYR A 143 -2.88 -4.94 -6.82
N ILE A 144 -2.86 -3.62 -6.72
CA ILE A 144 -1.69 -2.78 -6.98
C ILE A 144 -1.48 -1.88 -5.75
N PRO A 145 -0.84 -2.40 -4.69
CA PRO A 145 -0.39 -1.54 -3.61
C PRO A 145 0.81 -0.70 -4.07
N LEU A 146 0.95 0.52 -3.57
CA LEU A 146 2.16 1.31 -3.86
C LEU A 146 3.42 0.62 -3.29
N VAL A 147 3.28 -0.01 -2.14
CA VAL A 147 4.37 -0.72 -1.47
C VAL A 147 3.86 -2.05 -0.96
N ALA A 148 4.67 -3.10 -1.04
CA ALA A 148 4.38 -4.35 -0.35
C ALA A 148 5.59 -4.86 0.42
N HIS A 149 5.36 -5.47 1.57
CA HIS A 149 6.38 -6.28 2.24
C HIS A 149 6.38 -7.70 1.65
N GLN A 150 7.56 -8.31 1.50
CA GLN A 150 7.72 -9.64 0.91
C GLN A 150 6.87 -10.70 1.61
N ASP A 151 6.86 -10.74 2.95
CA ASP A 151 6.02 -11.67 3.71
C ASP A 151 4.52 -11.56 3.36
N GLY A 152 4.04 -10.33 3.11
CA GLY A 152 2.67 -10.07 2.70
C GLY A 152 2.37 -10.57 1.29
N LEU A 153 3.32 -10.35 0.37
CA LEU A 153 3.23 -10.87 -1.00
C LEU A 153 3.19 -12.40 -1.00
N ASP A 154 4.09 -13.04 -0.27
CA ASP A 154 4.18 -14.50 -0.20
C ASP A 154 2.91 -15.11 0.42
N ALA A 155 2.37 -14.47 1.45
CA ALA A 155 1.10 -14.87 2.05
C ALA A 155 -0.06 -14.74 1.06
N MET A 156 -0.11 -13.62 0.33
CA MET A 156 -1.13 -13.37 -0.66
C MET A 156 -1.09 -14.36 -1.83
N VAL A 157 0.07 -14.59 -2.43
CA VAL A 157 0.25 -15.53 -3.55
C VAL A 157 -0.15 -16.94 -3.12
N ARG A 158 0.20 -17.34 -1.90
CA ARG A 158 -0.16 -18.64 -1.34
C ARG A 158 -1.66 -18.80 -1.09
N ASN A 159 -2.31 -17.76 -0.57
CA ASN A 159 -3.72 -17.84 -0.14
C ASN A 159 -4.71 -17.50 -1.25
N PHE A 160 -4.31 -16.71 -2.24
CA PHE A 160 -5.16 -16.19 -3.30
C PHE A 160 -4.45 -16.21 -4.67
N PRO A 161 -4.13 -17.39 -5.21
CA PRO A 161 -3.37 -17.52 -6.46
C PRO A 161 -4.08 -16.93 -7.68
N ASP A 162 -5.40 -16.76 -7.61
CA ASP A 162 -6.21 -16.18 -8.70
C ASP A 162 -6.25 -14.65 -8.69
N ILE A 163 -5.66 -14.00 -7.68
CA ILE A 163 -5.56 -12.55 -7.58
C ILE A 163 -4.18 -12.13 -8.08
N ILE A 164 -4.17 -11.22 -9.05
CA ILE A 164 -2.95 -10.69 -9.65
C ILE A 164 -2.43 -9.56 -8.78
N ILE A 165 -1.16 -9.60 -8.39
CA ILE A 165 -0.60 -8.64 -7.44
C ILE A 165 0.65 -8.02 -8.05
N ASN A 166 0.65 -6.70 -8.19
CA ASN A 166 1.75 -5.95 -8.78
C ASN A 166 2.08 -4.73 -7.91
N PRO A 167 2.87 -4.91 -6.84
CA PRO A 167 3.32 -3.77 -6.04
C PRO A 167 4.25 -2.87 -6.86
N VAL A 168 4.23 -1.56 -6.59
CA VAL A 168 5.18 -0.62 -7.25
C VAL A 168 6.57 -0.71 -6.63
N GLU A 169 6.63 -0.81 -5.30
CA GLU A 169 7.86 -1.06 -4.54
C GLU A 169 7.70 -2.29 -3.65
N ILE A 170 8.80 -3.03 -3.46
CA ILE A 170 8.86 -4.19 -2.57
C ILE A 170 9.88 -3.91 -1.48
N LEU A 171 9.45 -4.10 -0.24
CA LEU A 171 10.29 -4.07 0.95
C LEU A 171 10.46 -5.49 1.50
N ASN A 172 11.56 -5.74 2.17
CA ASN A 172 11.83 -6.99 2.86
C ASN A 172 12.45 -6.73 4.24
N HIS A 173 12.87 -7.79 4.93
CA HIS A 173 13.49 -7.70 6.26
C HIS A 173 14.75 -6.84 6.30
N GLU A 174 15.46 -6.66 5.19
CA GLU A 174 16.63 -5.77 5.13
C GLU A 174 16.23 -4.30 5.31
N ASN A 175 14.98 -3.94 4.97
CA ASN A 175 14.41 -2.60 5.17
C ASN A 175 13.86 -2.36 6.57
N SER A 176 13.87 -3.38 7.44
CA SER A 176 13.48 -3.21 8.84
C SER A 176 14.43 -2.25 9.54
N PHE A 177 13.91 -1.39 10.41
CA PHE A 177 14.71 -0.46 11.20
C PHE A 177 15.77 -1.20 12.04
N PHE A 178 15.43 -2.38 12.55
CA PHE A 178 16.31 -3.22 13.37
C PHE A 178 17.20 -4.18 12.56
N SER A 179 17.15 -4.11 11.23
CA SER A 179 17.97 -4.93 10.34
C SER A 179 19.47 -4.75 10.62
N SER A 180 20.24 -5.82 10.45
CA SER A 180 21.70 -5.77 10.44
C SER A 180 22.26 -4.92 9.30
N GLU A 181 21.46 -4.68 8.24
CA GLU A 181 21.83 -3.82 7.12
C GLU A 181 21.65 -2.33 7.42
N ASN A 182 21.06 -1.96 8.56
CA ASN A 182 21.06 -0.59 9.04
C ASN A 182 22.50 -0.15 9.30
N LEU A 183 23.04 0.71 8.44
CA LEU A 183 24.44 1.15 8.47
C LEU A 183 24.88 1.76 9.80
N LEU A 184 23.95 2.36 10.55
CA LEU A 184 24.29 2.93 11.85
C LEU A 184 24.36 1.87 12.94
N PHE A 185 23.69 0.73 12.77
CA PHE A 185 23.76 -0.41 13.68
C PHE A 185 24.90 -1.36 13.31
N LYS A 186 25.17 -1.51 12.02
CA LYS A 186 26.16 -2.44 11.46
C LYS A 186 27.52 -2.29 12.14
N GLY A 187 27.94 -3.37 12.81
CA GLY A 187 29.22 -3.45 13.53
C GLY A 187 29.30 -2.60 14.81
N ARG A 188 28.20 -1.99 15.26
CA ARG A 188 28.15 -1.14 16.47
C ARG A 188 27.19 -1.65 17.53
N VAL A 189 26.03 -2.17 17.12
CA VAL A 189 25.06 -2.84 17.99
C VAL A 189 24.44 -4.02 17.25
N THR A 190 24.09 -5.06 17.99
CA THR A 190 23.29 -6.16 17.48
C THR A 190 21.82 -5.73 17.28
N PRO A 191 21.04 -6.44 16.43
CA PRO A 191 19.60 -6.20 16.31
C PRO A 191 18.87 -6.21 17.67
N ASP A 192 19.20 -7.16 18.55
CA ASP A 192 18.57 -7.27 19.88
C ASP A 192 18.90 -6.07 20.77
N GLU A 193 20.15 -5.60 20.76
CA GLU A 193 20.53 -4.37 21.46
C GLU A 193 19.81 -3.15 20.89
N ALA A 194 19.66 -3.06 19.57
CA ALA A 194 18.92 -1.98 18.92
C ALA A 194 17.44 -1.97 19.33
N ILE A 195 16.81 -3.15 19.37
CA ILE A 195 15.43 -3.33 19.84
C ILE A 195 15.31 -2.90 21.31
N ASN A 196 16.24 -3.30 22.17
CA ASN A 196 16.24 -2.92 23.58
C ASN A 196 16.40 -1.41 23.77
N LEU A 197 17.36 -0.79 23.08
CA LEU A 197 17.56 0.67 23.09
C LEU A 197 16.31 1.43 22.63
N TYR A 198 15.64 0.93 21.59
CA TYR A 198 14.39 1.47 21.11
C TYR A 198 13.24 1.31 22.11
N ASN A 199 13.06 0.12 22.68
CA ASN A 199 12.01 -0.16 23.67
C ASN A 199 12.18 0.73 24.90
N ASP A 200 13.40 0.91 25.38
CA ASP A 200 13.69 1.81 26.49
C ASP A 200 13.40 3.26 26.15
N LEU A 201 13.66 3.69 24.90
CA LEU A 201 13.26 5.01 24.43
C LEU A 201 11.74 5.16 24.42
N CYS A 202 11.00 4.20 23.86
CA CYS A 202 9.54 4.22 23.86
C CYS A 202 8.96 4.29 25.27
N LYS A 203 9.50 3.52 26.22
CA LYS A 203 9.12 3.58 27.64
C LYS A 203 9.36 4.96 28.25
N ARG A 204 10.57 5.51 28.11
CA ARG A 204 10.92 6.85 28.61
C ARG A 204 10.07 7.96 27.98
N LYS A 205 9.60 7.75 26.75
CA LYS A 205 8.78 8.68 25.98
C LYS A 205 7.28 8.36 26.04
N ASN A 206 6.87 7.44 26.92
CA ASN A 206 5.47 7.11 27.16
C ASN A 206 4.70 6.72 25.89
N ILE A 207 5.39 6.08 24.93
CA ILE A 207 4.79 5.60 23.69
C ILE A 207 4.11 4.27 23.97
N LYS A 208 2.78 4.28 24.03
CA LYS A 208 1.95 3.10 24.38
C LYS A 208 1.25 2.48 23.18
N ALA A 209 1.88 2.53 22.01
CA ALA A 209 1.37 1.87 20.82
C ALA A 209 1.22 0.35 21.06
N LYS A 210 0.05 -0.22 20.72
CA LYS A 210 -0.20 -1.67 20.85
C LYS A 210 0.81 -2.53 20.10
N LYS A 211 1.33 -2.01 18.99
CA LYS A 211 2.33 -2.64 18.13
C LYS A 211 3.59 -1.78 18.18
N VAL A 212 4.42 -2.02 19.20
CA VAL A 212 5.58 -1.18 19.50
C VAL A 212 6.67 -1.26 18.42
N HIS A 213 6.68 -2.33 17.61
CA HIS A 213 7.56 -2.54 16.46
C HIS A 213 6.82 -2.41 15.12
N GLY A 214 5.67 -1.74 15.10
CA GLY A 214 4.83 -1.68 13.91
C GLY A 214 4.00 -2.94 13.70
N HIS A 215 2.97 -2.83 12.86
CA HIS A 215 2.11 -3.95 12.54
C HIS A 215 2.88 -5.09 11.82
N GLY A 216 2.66 -6.33 12.24
CA GLY A 216 3.40 -7.49 11.76
C GLY A 216 4.85 -7.55 12.21
N ASP A 217 5.25 -6.73 13.19
CA ASP A 217 6.63 -6.62 13.69
C ASP A 217 7.67 -6.30 12.60
N MET A 218 7.23 -5.67 11.49
CA MET A 218 8.07 -5.29 10.35
C MET A 218 9.07 -4.17 10.69
N ALA A 219 8.73 -3.35 11.70
CA ALA A 219 9.53 -2.23 12.18
C ALA A 219 10.03 -1.30 11.07
N LEU A 220 9.15 -0.89 10.17
CA LEU A 220 9.54 -0.05 9.05
C LEU A 220 9.80 1.39 9.46
N THR A 221 10.55 2.08 8.59
CA THR A 221 10.71 3.54 8.59
C THR A 221 10.38 4.08 7.19
N TYR A 222 9.16 3.83 6.73
CA TYR A 222 8.62 4.20 5.43
C TYR A 222 7.39 5.12 5.58
N SER A 223 7.36 6.26 4.88
CA SER A 223 6.24 7.19 4.98
C SER A 223 5.93 7.87 3.65
N PHE A 224 4.66 8.18 3.42
CA PHE A 224 4.20 9.03 2.34
C PHE A 224 4.02 10.46 2.85
N SER A 225 3.99 11.44 1.94
CA SER A 225 3.84 12.84 2.34
C SER A 225 2.60 13.14 3.17
N ASP A 226 1.51 12.40 2.92
CA ASP A 226 0.21 12.64 3.52
C ASP A 226 -0.20 11.54 4.52
N SER A 227 0.62 10.50 4.74
CA SER A 227 0.28 9.40 5.66
C SER A 227 1.47 8.52 6.02
N THR A 228 1.42 7.88 7.18
CA THR A 228 2.43 6.90 7.61
C THR A 228 1.75 5.55 7.90
N PRO A 229 2.06 4.49 7.13
CA PRO A 229 1.50 3.16 7.35
C PRO A 229 1.73 2.62 8.76
N ASN A 230 0.83 1.78 9.26
CA ASN A 230 0.91 1.26 10.64
C ASN A 230 2.01 0.19 10.83
N ASN A 231 2.62 -0.32 9.75
CA ASN A 231 3.79 -1.20 9.78
C ASN A 231 5.07 -0.49 10.25
N ASN A 232 5.01 0.84 10.37
CA ASN A 232 6.10 1.66 10.85
C ASN A 232 6.27 1.64 12.36
N ILE A 233 7.51 1.89 12.81
CA ILE A 233 7.80 2.13 14.21
C ILE A 233 6.99 3.34 14.74
N PRO A 234 6.32 3.21 15.89
CA PRO A 234 5.55 4.27 16.54
C PRO A 234 6.27 5.60 16.75
N LEU A 235 7.60 5.64 16.89
CA LEU A 235 8.33 6.91 17.00
C LEU A 235 8.04 7.88 15.85
N LEU A 236 7.66 7.36 14.68
CA LEU A 236 7.34 8.19 13.51
C LEU A 236 5.98 8.87 13.61
N TRP A 237 4.95 8.22 14.15
CA TRP A 237 3.55 8.65 13.98
C TRP A 237 2.76 8.76 15.29
N TYR A 238 3.30 8.31 16.42
CA TYR A 238 2.60 8.29 17.70
C TYR A 238 2.88 9.57 18.50
N ASP A 239 1.82 10.26 18.94
CA ASP A 239 1.93 11.37 19.88
C ASP A 239 1.73 10.91 21.33
N SER A 240 2.59 11.40 22.23
CA SER A 240 2.46 11.27 23.68
C SER A 240 2.74 12.62 24.34
N PRO A 241 2.41 12.81 25.64
CA PRO A 241 2.78 14.04 26.34
C PRO A 241 4.29 14.35 26.31
N GLU A 242 5.13 13.33 26.18
CA GLU A 242 6.59 13.41 26.20
C GLU A 242 7.24 13.27 24.81
N TRP A 243 6.45 13.06 23.76
CA TRP A 243 6.90 12.82 22.38
C TRP A 243 5.93 13.38 21.35
N SER A 244 6.43 14.22 20.46
CA SER A 244 5.70 14.64 19.26
C SER A 244 6.04 13.72 18.10
N ALA A 245 5.02 13.28 17.37
CA ALA A 245 5.19 12.50 16.15
C ALA A 245 6.13 13.23 15.17
N LEU A 246 7.01 12.47 14.52
CA LEU A 246 7.96 13.01 13.54
C LEU A 246 7.32 13.21 12.16
N LEU A 247 6.28 12.42 11.86
CA LEU A 247 5.59 12.35 10.59
C LEU A 247 4.08 12.32 10.79
N THR A 248 3.35 12.75 9.77
CA THR A 248 1.89 12.70 9.76
C THR A 248 1.40 11.26 9.73
N ARG A 249 0.36 10.98 10.52
CA ARG A 249 -0.34 9.70 10.51
C ARG A 249 -1.47 9.67 9.49
#